data_AF-A0A7I9ZPK6-F1
#
_entry.id   AF-A0A7I9ZPK6-F1
#
_cell.length_a   1.000
_cell.length_b   1.000
_cell.length_c   1.000
_cell.angle_alpha   90.00
_cell.angle_beta   90.00
_cell.angle_gamma   90.00
#
_symmetry.space_group_name_H-M   'P 1'
#
loop_
_entity.id
_entity.type
_entity.pdbx_description
1 polymer ?
#
loop_
_entity_poly.entity_id
_entity_poly.type
_entity_poly.pdbx_seq_one_letter_code
_entity_poly.pdbx_strand_id
1 'polypeptide(L)'
;MTPKPRGVVERANGYLDTSFLPGRTFASPEDFNAQLHDWLSSYANRRIHAGTRMIPADALVADRVAMAGLPPVAPVTGTTVTTRLGRDYYVSLGGNAYSVHPEVIGRMITVRASLDRIIALCGDRVVADHERLWGTAGLVSEPEHVAAAAVLREQFRTRPAAGAHLDVSVEVADLSAYDAIFGTGEVA
;
A
#
# COMPACT_ATOMS: atom_id res chain seq x y z
N MET A 1 35.03 9.26 -8.47
CA MET A 1 34.57 8.38 -7.38
C MET A 1 33.64 9.20 -6.49
N THR A 2 32.33 9.16 -6.75
CA THR A 2 31.34 9.89 -5.96
C THR A 2 31.25 9.29 -4.55
N PRO A 3 31.28 10.10 -3.47
CA PRO A 3 31.19 9.59 -2.12
C PRO A 3 29.90 8.81 -1.92
N LYS A 4 29.99 7.68 -1.20
CA LYS A 4 28.84 6.82 -0.90
C LYS A 4 27.81 7.65 -0.11
N PRO A 5 26.52 7.69 -0.51
CA PRO A 5 25.50 8.59 0.06
C PRO A 5 25.30 8.42 1.57
N ARG A 6 25.64 7.24 2.09
CA ARG A 6 25.56 6.90 3.52
C ARG A 6 26.32 7.88 4.43
N GLY A 7 27.54 8.30 4.06
CA GLY A 7 28.36 9.18 4.91
C GLY A 7 27.83 10.63 5.00
N VAL A 8 27.03 11.07 4.03
CA VAL A 8 26.36 12.38 4.10
C VAL A 8 25.17 12.32 5.05
N VAL A 9 24.37 11.25 4.95
CA VAL A 9 23.22 11.01 5.82
C VAL A 9 23.66 10.85 7.27
N GLU A 10 24.71 10.07 7.54
CA GLU A 10 25.25 9.88 8.90
C GLU A 10 25.72 11.19 9.53
N ARG A 11 26.40 12.06 8.77
CA ARG A 11 26.82 13.37 9.26
C ARG A 11 25.65 14.32 9.51
N ALA A 12 24.62 14.28 8.65
CA ALA A 12 23.41 15.08 8.85
C ALA A 12 22.68 14.64 10.13
N ASN A 13 22.53 13.33 10.34
CA ASN A 13 21.94 12.79 11.57
C ASN A 13 22.74 13.18 12.81
N GLY A 14 24.07 13.02 12.78
CA GLY A 14 24.92 13.44 13.91
C GLY A 14 24.83 14.95 14.21
N TYR A 15 24.61 15.79 13.20
CA TYR A 15 24.36 17.22 13.43
C TYR A 15 23.02 17.47 14.11
N LEU A 16 21.96 16.76 13.72
CA LEU A 16 20.67 16.82 14.39
C LEU A 16 20.79 16.35 15.84
N ASP A 17 21.47 15.23 16.10
CA ASP A 17 21.66 14.66 17.43
C ASP A 17 22.40 15.59 18.39
N THR A 18 23.36 16.36 17.88
CA THR A 18 24.20 17.24 18.70
C THR A 18 23.67 18.66 18.82
N SER A 19 22.87 19.14 17.86
CA SER A 19 22.48 20.55 17.78
C SER A 19 20.97 20.79 17.82
N PHE A 20 20.17 19.83 17.36
CA PHE A 20 18.71 19.94 17.35
C PHE A 20 18.05 19.12 18.47
N LEU A 21 18.44 17.87 18.71
CA LEU A 21 17.75 17.04 19.70
C LEU A 21 18.00 17.43 21.18
N PRO A 22 19.18 17.92 21.61
CA PRO A 22 19.46 18.07 23.04
C PRO A 22 18.51 19.03 23.76
N GLY A 23 17.91 18.55 24.85
CA GLY A 23 17.05 19.35 25.74
C GLY A 23 15.66 19.66 25.21
N ARG A 24 15.30 19.20 24.00
CA ARG A 24 13.95 19.34 23.45
C ARG A 24 13.06 18.16 23.83
N THR A 25 11.77 18.43 23.97
CA THR A 25 10.72 17.42 24.09
C THR A 25 9.69 17.64 22.98
N PHE A 26 9.04 16.56 22.58
CA PHE A 26 8.09 16.57 21.47
C PHE A 26 6.79 15.91 21.93
N ALA A 27 5.67 16.59 21.73
CA ALA A 27 4.35 16.09 22.09
C ALA A 27 3.81 15.10 21.05
N SER A 28 4.22 15.26 19.77
CA SER A 28 3.80 14.41 18.66
C SER A 28 4.82 14.48 17.49
N PRO A 29 4.70 13.61 16.49
CA PRO A 29 5.49 13.72 15.25
C PRO A 29 5.31 15.06 14.52
N GLU A 30 4.11 15.62 14.55
CA GLU A 30 3.81 16.93 13.94
C GLU A 30 4.53 18.06 14.69
N ASP A 31 4.53 18.01 16.02
CA ASP A 31 5.27 18.96 16.87
C ASP A 31 6.78 18.85 16.62
N PHE A 32 7.33 17.64 16.52
CA PHE A 32 8.73 17.43 16.12
C PHE A 32 9.05 18.11 14.79
N ASN A 33 8.21 17.89 13.76
CA ASN A 33 8.40 18.47 12.44
C ASN A 33 8.31 20.00 12.46
N ALA A 34 7.38 20.55 13.26
CA ALA A 34 7.24 21.99 13.42
C ALA A 34 8.48 22.61 14.08
N GLN A 35 8.94 22.05 15.20
CA GLN A 35 10.15 22.52 15.89
C GLN A 35 11.40 22.38 15.01
N LEU A 36 11.51 21.29 14.25
CA LEU A 36 12.62 21.08 13.31
C LEU A 36 12.60 22.14 12.21
N HIS A 37 11.43 22.41 11.62
CA HIS A 37 11.30 23.41 10.57
C HIS A 37 11.65 24.82 11.04
N ASP A 38 11.17 25.19 12.24
CA ASP A 38 11.51 26.47 12.86
C ASP A 38 13.02 26.59 13.11
N TRP A 39 13.63 25.58 13.73
CA TRP A 39 15.06 25.59 14.01
C TRP A 39 15.92 25.64 12.75
N LEU A 40 15.54 24.89 11.70
CA LEU A 40 16.22 24.95 10.41
C LEU A 40 16.16 26.36 9.82
N SER A 41 15.00 27.00 9.88
CA SER A 41 14.76 28.32 9.29
C SER A 41 15.40 29.46 10.08
N SER A 42 15.32 29.42 11.41
CA SER A 42 15.78 30.48 12.31
C SER A 42 17.27 30.40 12.63
N TYR A 43 17.83 29.19 12.68
CA TYR A 43 19.22 28.98 13.10
C TYR A 43 20.04 28.22 12.05
N ALA A 44 19.65 26.99 11.73
CA ALA A 44 20.56 26.07 11.06
C ALA A 44 20.92 26.54 9.63
N ASN A 45 19.98 27.04 8.86
CA ASN A 45 20.21 27.50 7.49
C ASN A 45 20.81 28.92 7.42
N ARG A 46 20.82 29.65 8.54
CA ARG A 46 21.34 31.02 8.65
C ARG A 46 22.75 31.09 9.25
N ARG A 47 23.26 29.97 9.79
CA ARG A 47 24.60 29.89 10.36
C ARG A 47 25.68 29.98 9.29
N ILE A 48 26.85 30.47 9.65
CA ILE A 48 28.04 30.32 8.81
C ILE A 48 28.51 28.86 8.91
N HIS A 49 28.46 28.13 7.81
CA HIS A 49 28.86 26.72 7.80
C HIS A 49 30.39 26.60 7.85
N ALA A 50 30.90 25.77 8.77
CA ALA A 50 32.34 25.71 9.07
C ALA A 50 33.21 25.29 7.89
N GLY A 51 32.73 24.36 7.06
CA GLY A 51 33.50 23.83 5.93
C GLY A 51 33.47 24.73 4.69
N THR A 52 32.33 25.35 4.40
CA THR A 52 32.14 26.17 3.19
C THR A 52 32.35 27.66 3.45
N ARG A 53 32.36 28.08 4.72
CA ARG A 53 32.42 29.48 5.18
C ARG A 53 31.31 30.37 4.63
N MET A 54 30.24 29.76 4.13
CA MET A 54 29.06 30.44 3.59
C MET A 54 27.84 30.16 4.47
N ILE A 55 26.83 31.01 4.33
CA ILE A 55 25.50 30.77 4.90
C ILE A 55 24.75 29.81 3.95
N PRO A 56 24.26 28.63 4.42
CA PRO A 56 23.58 27.66 3.58
C PRO A 56 22.41 28.22 2.78
N ALA A 57 21.60 29.09 3.40
CA ALA A 57 20.48 29.74 2.70
C ALA A 57 20.94 30.57 1.49
N ASP A 58 22.04 31.33 1.63
CA ASP A 58 22.58 32.17 0.55
C ASP A 58 23.22 31.31 -0.54
N ALA A 59 23.98 30.28 -0.14
CA ALA A 59 24.58 29.34 -1.07
C ALA A 59 23.52 28.61 -1.92
N LEU A 60 22.40 28.21 -1.31
CA LEU A 60 21.28 27.56 -2.01
C LEU A 60 20.65 28.46 -3.08
N VAL A 61 20.58 29.78 -2.85
CA VAL A 61 20.06 30.73 -3.85
C VAL A 61 20.96 30.73 -5.09
N ALA A 62 22.28 30.82 -4.91
CA ALA A 62 23.24 30.78 -6.01
C ALA A 62 23.19 29.44 -6.76
N ASP A 63 23.15 28.32 -6.02
CA ASP A 63 23.06 26.98 -6.62
C ASP A 63 21.79 26.81 -7.45
N ARG A 64 20.64 27.29 -6.96
CA ARG A 64 19.36 27.20 -7.68
C ARG A 64 19.37 27.90 -9.04
N VAL A 65 20.10 29.00 -9.17
CA VAL A 65 20.26 29.70 -10.47
C VAL A 65 21.04 28.86 -11.48
N ALA A 66 21.96 28.02 -11.00
CA ALA A 66 22.77 27.14 -11.83
C ALA A 66 22.11 25.77 -12.12
N MET A 67 21.02 25.43 -11.43
CA MET A 67 20.31 24.16 -11.62
C MET A 67 19.47 24.15 -12.91
N ALA A 68 19.38 22.98 -13.55
CA ALA A 68 18.42 22.76 -14.62
C ALA A 68 16.98 22.85 -14.08
N GLY A 69 16.07 23.36 -14.93
CA GLY A 69 14.64 23.35 -14.62
C GLY A 69 14.13 21.93 -14.38
N LEU A 70 13.12 21.80 -13.51
CA LEU A 70 12.47 20.53 -13.26
C LEU A 70 11.75 20.04 -14.54
N PRO A 71 11.71 18.72 -14.80
CA PRO A 71 10.85 18.17 -15.84
C PRO A 71 9.39 18.62 -15.64
N PRO A 72 8.62 18.84 -16.72
CA PRO A 72 7.22 19.28 -16.61
C PRO A 72 6.29 18.20 -16.05
N VAL A 73 6.78 16.96 -15.93
CA VAL A 73 6.05 15.82 -15.38
C VAL A 73 6.58 15.53 -13.99
N ALA A 74 5.69 15.54 -13.00
CA ALA A 74 6.04 15.16 -11.65
C ALA A 74 6.52 13.69 -11.60
N PRO A 75 7.51 13.36 -10.76
CA PRO A 75 7.92 11.98 -10.59
C PRO A 75 6.75 11.16 -10.03
N VAL A 76 6.68 9.89 -10.43
CA VAL A 76 5.74 8.95 -9.82
C VAL A 76 6.15 8.75 -8.37
N THR A 77 5.27 9.10 -7.45
CA THR A 77 5.47 8.90 -6.01
C THR A 77 4.55 7.80 -5.50
N GLY A 78 4.95 7.21 -4.37
CA GLY A 78 4.19 6.13 -3.75
C GLY A 78 4.38 4.78 -4.42
N THR A 79 3.61 3.80 -3.95
CA THR A 79 3.65 2.41 -4.43
C THR A 79 2.29 2.01 -4.94
N THR A 80 2.24 1.41 -6.13
CA THR A 80 1.01 0.85 -6.68
C THR A 80 1.14 -0.67 -6.75
N VAL A 81 0.17 -1.39 -6.20
CA VAL A 81 0.11 -2.86 -6.24
C VAL A 81 -1.25 -3.26 -6.80
N THR A 82 -1.27 -4.24 -7.70
CA THR A 82 -2.51 -4.85 -8.18
C THR A 82 -2.61 -6.26 -7.63
N THR A 83 -3.72 -6.58 -6.96
CA THR A 83 -3.92 -7.87 -6.28
C THR A 83 -5.38 -8.28 -6.31
N ARG A 84 -5.67 -9.57 -6.13
CA ARG A 84 -7.03 -10.07 -5.99
C ARG A 84 -7.47 -9.92 -4.54
N LEU A 85 -8.64 -9.33 -4.30
CA LEU A 85 -9.14 -9.18 -2.93
C LEU A 85 -9.53 -10.54 -2.34
N GLY A 86 -8.96 -10.87 -1.17
CA GLY A 86 -9.25 -12.08 -0.42
C GLY A 86 -10.66 -12.10 0.17
N ARG A 87 -11.10 -13.27 0.64
CA ARG A 87 -12.42 -13.45 1.30
C ARG A 87 -12.50 -12.73 2.66
N ASP A 88 -11.34 -12.50 3.27
CA ASP A 88 -11.18 -11.70 4.47
C ASP A 88 -11.31 -10.20 4.21
N TYR A 89 -11.50 -9.74 2.97
CA TYR A 89 -11.71 -8.33 2.58
C TYR A 89 -10.64 -7.36 3.08
N TYR A 90 -9.43 -7.84 3.38
CA TYR A 90 -8.28 -7.01 3.75
C TYR A 90 -7.20 -7.03 2.66
N VAL A 91 -6.44 -5.94 2.58
CA VAL A 91 -5.20 -5.88 1.81
C VAL A 91 -4.04 -5.49 2.73
N SER A 92 -2.95 -6.24 2.63
CA SER A 92 -1.73 -5.98 3.39
C SER A 92 -0.76 -5.12 2.58
N LEU A 93 -0.38 -3.97 3.12
CA LEU A 93 0.57 -3.05 2.48
C LEU A 93 1.41 -2.32 3.52
N GLY A 94 2.73 -2.29 3.31
CA GLY A 94 3.66 -1.62 4.23
C GLY A 94 3.69 -2.22 5.64
N GLY A 95 3.34 -3.50 5.80
CA GLY A 95 3.29 -4.18 7.09
C GLY A 95 1.97 -4.01 7.87
N ASN A 96 1.00 -3.29 7.32
CA ASN A 96 -0.32 -3.07 7.92
C ASN A 96 -1.43 -3.62 7.02
N ALA A 97 -2.59 -3.92 7.60
CA ALA A 97 -3.76 -4.44 6.89
C ALA A 97 -4.89 -3.40 6.84
N TYR A 98 -5.49 -3.22 5.67
CA TYR A 98 -6.54 -2.24 5.41
C TYR A 98 -7.77 -2.94 4.85
N SER A 99 -8.94 -2.71 5.45
CA SER A 99 -10.20 -3.25 4.95
C SER A 99 -10.55 -2.64 3.58
N VAL A 100 -11.15 -3.43 2.71
CA VAL A 100 -11.68 -3.00 1.42
C VAL A 100 -13.15 -3.38 1.36
N HIS A 101 -13.96 -2.58 0.68
CA HIS A 101 -15.38 -2.86 0.58
C HIS A 101 -15.63 -4.30 0.04
N PRO A 102 -16.35 -5.16 0.79
CA PRO A 102 -16.39 -6.59 0.51
C PRO A 102 -17.21 -6.98 -0.73
N GLU A 103 -17.96 -6.05 -1.32
CA GLU A 103 -18.65 -6.24 -2.62
C GLU A 103 -17.68 -6.63 -3.75
N VAL A 104 -16.39 -6.26 -3.64
CA VAL A 104 -15.36 -6.60 -4.62
C VAL A 104 -14.48 -7.78 -4.21
N ILE A 105 -14.89 -8.59 -3.22
CA ILE A 105 -14.20 -9.84 -2.87
C ILE A 105 -14.03 -10.71 -4.12
N GLY A 106 -12.82 -11.23 -4.31
CA GLY A 106 -12.46 -12.03 -5.47
C GLY A 106 -12.27 -11.22 -6.77
N ARG A 107 -12.37 -9.89 -6.77
CA ARG A 107 -12.02 -9.08 -7.94
C ARG A 107 -10.57 -8.63 -7.87
N MET A 108 -10.01 -8.28 -9.03
CA MET A 108 -8.72 -7.59 -9.08
C MET A 108 -8.92 -6.13 -8.66
N ILE A 109 -8.09 -5.68 -7.71
CA ILE A 109 -8.06 -4.31 -7.22
C ILE A 109 -6.66 -3.72 -7.39
N THR A 110 -6.58 -2.42 -7.60
CA THR A 110 -5.35 -1.65 -7.60
C THR A 110 -5.29 -0.81 -6.34
N VAL A 111 -4.26 -1.01 -5.52
CA VAL A 111 -4.03 -0.28 -4.29
C VAL A 111 -2.86 0.67 -4.49
N ARG A 112 -3.10 1.95 -4.22
CA ARG A 112 -2.13 3.03 -4.28
C ARG A 112 -1.81 3.48 -2.87
N ALA A 113 -0.53 3.44 -2.50
CA ALA A 113 -0.02 4.00 -1.25
C ALA A 113 0.75 5.28 -1.54
N SER A 114 0.23 6.41 -1.05
CA SER A 114 1.00 7.64 -0.92
C SER A 114 1.74 7.67 0.42
N LEU A 115 2.29 8.83 0.78
CA LEU A 115 2.92 9.05 2.08
C LEU A 115 1.90 8.90 3.23
N ASP A 116 0.68 9.33 3.03
CA ASP A 116 -0.34 9.58 4.06
C ASP A 116 -1.66 8.83 3.82
N ARG A 117 -1.84 8.26 2.62
CA ARG A 117 -3.10 7.63 2.21
C ARG A 117 -2.90 6.29 1.54
N ILE A 118 -3.86 5.39 1.75
CA ILE A 118 -4.03 4.12 1.06
C ILE A 118 -5.37 4.14 0.34
N ILE A 119 -5.34 4.11 -0.99
CA ILE A 119 -6.54 4.11 -1.83
C ILE A 119 -6.63 2.78 -2.58
N ALA A 120 -7.73 2.05 -2.43
CA ALA A 120 -8.01 0.85 -3.20
C ALA A 120 -9.06 1.15 -4.28
N LEU A 121 -8.78 0.72 -5.50
CA LEU A 121 -9.63 0.90 -6.67
C LEU A 121 -10.01 -0.45 -7.28
N CYS A 122 -11.26 -0.61 -7.67
CA CYS A 122 -11.72 -1.73 -8.51
C CYS A 122 -12.12 -1.16 -9.87
N GLY A 123 -11.20 -1.21 -10.84
CA GLY A 123 -11.34 -0.41 -12.07
C GLY A 123 -11.11 1.06 -11.77
N ASP A 124 -12.11 1.90 -12.05
CA ASP A 124 -12.14 3.34 -11.77
C ASP A 124 -12.83 3.68 -10.44
N ARG A 125 -13.55 2.74 -9.83
CA ARG A 125 -14.28 2.95 -8.57
C ARG A 125 -13.36 2.83 -7.36
N VAL A 126 -13.34 3.85 -6.51
CA VAL A 126 -12.72 3.78 -5.17
C VAL A 126 -13.55 2.86 -4.28
N VAL A 127 -12.90 1.86 -3.70
CA VAL A 127 -13.50 0.85 -2.82
C VAL A 127 -12.88 0.82 -1.43
N ALA A 128 -11.87 1.66 -1.18
CA ALA A 128 -11.35 2.00 0.13
C ALA A 128 -10.51 3.28 0.04
N ASP A 129 -10.58 4.14 1.06
CA ASP A 129 -9.71 5.28 1.28
C ASP A 129 -9.37 5.34 2.77
N HIS A 130 -8.12 5.09 3.12
CA HIS A 130 -7.65 5.09 4.51
C HIS A 130 -6.50 6.06 4.68
N GLU A 131 -6.41 6.62 5.88
CA GLU A 131 -5.13 7.16 6.35
C GLU A 131 -4.10 6.03 6.46
N ARG A 132 -2.87 6.31 6.04
CA ARG A 132 -1.79 5.33 6.09
C ARG A 132 -1.28 5.17 7.53
N LEU A 133 -1.32 3.93 8.02
CA LEU A 133 -0.62 3.58 9.25
C LEU A 133 0.88 3.41 8.99
N TRP A 134 1.66 4.03 9.86
CA TRP A 134 3.10 3.83 9.97
C TRP A 134 3.40 2.78 11.04
N GLY A 135 4.51 2.06 10.87
CA GLY A 135 4.82 0.87 11.68
C GLY A 135 4.32 -0.42 11.03
N THR A 136 4.18 -1.47 11.82
CA THR A 136 3.83 -2.83 11.35
C THR A 136 2.79 -3.47 12.27
N ALA A 137 2.04 -4.43 11.72
CA ALA A 137 0.97 -5.17 12.40
C ALA A 137 -0.26 -4.33 12.81
N GLY A 138 -0.43 -3.15 12.22
CA GLY A 138 -1.65 -2.36 12.33
C GLY A 138 -2.80 -2.92 11.49
N LEU A 139 -4.03 -2.72 11.94
CA LEU A 139 -5.26 -3.12 11.28
C LEU A 139 -6.23 -1.93 11.20
N VAL A 140 -6.67 -1.58 10.00
CA VAL A 140 -7.67 -0.52 9.76
C VAL A 140 -8.95 -1.13 9.20
N SER A 141 -10.03 -1.02 9.96
CA SER A 141 -11.34 -1.55 9.61
C SER A 141 -12.37 -0.44 9.55
N GLU A 142 -12.83 -0.11 8.35
CA GLU A 142 -13.90 0.87 8.19
C GLU A 142 -15.24 0.26 8.62
N PRO A 143 -16.04 0.96 9.45
CA PRO A 143 -17.31 0.44 9.94
C PRO A 143 -18.25 0.03 8.82
N GLU A 144 -18.28 0.77 7.70
CA GLU A 144 -19.08 0.44 6.52
C GLU A 144 -18.66 -0.89 5.89
N HIS A 145 -17.36 -1.15 5.79
CA HIS A 145 -16.84 -2.42 5.27
C HIS A 145 -17.22 -3.59 6.17
N VAL A 146 -17.12 -3.40 7.50
CA VAL A 146 -17.48 -4.42 8.49
C VAL A 146 -18.98 -4.74 8.41
N ALA A 147 -19.83 -3.72 8.33
CA ALA A 147 -21.28 -3.87 8.20
C ALA A 147 -21.66 -4.58 6.89
N ALA A 148 -21.10 -4.15 5.76
CA ALA A 148 -21.32 -4.80 4.46
C ALA A 148 -20.86 -6.27 4.48
N ALA A 149 -19.74 -6.57 5.14
CA ALA A 149 -19.24 -7.94 5.26
C ALA A 149 -20.18 -8.81 6.11
N ALA A 150 -20.79 -8.25 7.17
CA ALA A 150 -21.77 -8.95 7.99
C ALA A 150 -23.02 -9.34 7.16
N VAL A 151 -23.54 -8.41 6.35
CA VAL A 151 -24.68 -8.68 5.46
C VAL A 151 -24.35 -9.78 4.45
N LEU A 152 -23.21 -9.69 3.78
CA LEU A 152 -22.79 -10.70 2.79
C LEU A 152 -22.57 -12.08 3.41
N ARG A 153 -22.05 -12.15 4.65
CA ARG A 153 -21.93 -13.41 5.39
C ARG A 153 -23.31 -14.01 5.69
N GLU A 154 -24.26 -13.18 6.11
CA GLU A 154 -25.62 -13.65 6.40
C GLU A 154 -26.33 -14.16 5.15
N GLN A 155 -26.22 -13.45 4.04
CA GLN A 155 -26.74 -13.89 2.75
C GLN A 155 -26.11 -15.20 2.29
N PHE A 156 -24.80 -15.39 2.51
CA PHE A 156 -24.14 -16.65 2.20
C PHE A 156 -24.62 -17.81 3.10
N ARG A 157 -24.88 -17.55 4.39
CA ARG A 157 -25.42 -18.56 5.32
C ARG A 157 -26.85 -18.99 4.99
N THR A 158 -27.67 -18.04 4.59
CA THR A 158 -29.10 -18.25 4.31
C THR A 158 -29.38 -18.66 2.87
N ARG A 159 -28.36 -18.59 1.99
CA ARG A 159 -28.46 -19.05 0.61
C ARG A 159 -28.87 -20.53 0.61
N PRO A 160 -30.01 -20.90 -0.01
CA PRO A 160 -30.34 -22.30 -0.24
C PRO A 160 -29.17 -22.95 -0.95
N ALA A 161 -28.75 -24.14 -0.51
CA ALA A 161 -27.80 -24.91 -1.27
C ALA A 161 -28.31 -24.93 -2.71
N ALA A 162 -27.52 -24.37 -3.65
CA ALA A 162 -27.83 -24.50 -5.06
C ALA A 162 -28.09 -26.00 -5.26
N GLY A 163 -29.29 -26.32 -5.74
CA GLY A 163 -29.91 -27.63 -5.56
C GLY A 163 -28.89 -28.75 -5.71
N ALA A 164 -29.00 -29.74 -4.81
CA ALA A 164 -28.44 -31.07 -5.01
C ALA A 164 -28.41 -31.33 -6.51
N HIS A 165 -27.21 -31.63 -7.03
CA HIS A 165 -26.92 -32.14 -8.37
C HIS A 165 -28.18 -32.18 -9.22
N LEU A 166 -28.34 -31.27 -10.21
CA LEU A 166 -29.44 -31.38 -11.18
C LEU A 166 -29.60 -32.87 -11.45
N ASP A 167 -30.76 -33.42 -11.10
CA ASP A 167 -31.06 -34.84 -11.25
C ASP A 167 -31.26 -35.05 -12.75
N VAL A 168 -30.15 -34.93 -13.47
CA VAL A 168 -30.07 -35.22 -14.88
C VAL A 168 -30.10 -36.73 -14.90
N SER A 169 -31.29 -37.27 -15.11
CA SER A 169 -31.42 -38.65 -15.58
C SER A 169 -30.74 -38.71 -16.94
N VAL A 170 -29.44 -38.94 -16.94
CA VAL A 170 -28.69 -39.28 -18.14
C VAL A 170 -29.12 -40.70 -18.47
N GLU A 171 -29.64 -40.91 -19.68
CA GLU A 171 -29.84 -42.26 -20.20
C GLU A 171 -28.49 -42.99 -20.12
N VAL A 172 -28.42 -44.00 -19.25
CA VAL A 172 -27.24 -44.85 -19.15
C VAL A 172 -27.18 -45.63 -20.45
N ALA A 173 -26.29 -45.20 -21.35
CA ALA A 173 -26.06 -45.91 -22.60
C ALA A 173 -25.65 -47.35 -22.29
N ASP A 174 -26.30 -48.31 -22.94
CA ASP A 174 -25.97 -49.72 -22.82
C ASP A 174 -24.52 -49.94 -23.29
N LEU A 175 -23.63 -50.26 -22.34
CA LEU A 175 -22.21 -50.45 -22.58
C LEU A 175 -21.94 -51.64 -23.52
N SER A 176 -22.89 -52.57 -23.67
CA SER A 176 -22.79 -53.68 -24.63
C SER A 176 -22.77 -53.19 -26.09
N ALA A 177 -23.26 -51.98 -26.36
CA ALA A 177 -23.14 -51.34 -27.67
C ALA A 177 -21.68 -51.03 -28.04
N TYR A 178 -20.82 -50.76 -27.05
CA TYR A 178 -19.37 -50.59 -27.29
C TYR A 178 -18.69 -51.93 -27.53
N ASP A 179 -19.08 -52.99 -26.81
CA ASP A 179 -18.52 -54.34 -27.02
C ASP A 179 -18.83 -54.87 -28.42
N ALA A 180 -20.00 -54.56 -28.98
CA ALA A 180 -20.37 -54.91 -30.35
C ALA A 180 -19.58 -54.14 -31.43
N ILE A 181 -19.14 -52.91 -31.14
CA ILE A 181 -18.38 -52.07 -32.07
C ILE A 181 -16.88 -52.36 -32.00
N PHE A 182 -16.34 -52.63 -30.82
CA PHE A 182 -14.91 -52.83 -30.59
C PHE A 182 -14.50 -54.30 -30.43
N GLY A 183 -15.44 -55.24 -30.46
CA GLY A 183 -15.15 -56.69 -30.44
C GLY A 183 -14.49 -57.16 -29.14
N THR A 184 -14.71 -56.47 -28.03
CA THR A 184 -14.12 -56.78 -26.71
C THR A 184 -14.91 -57.81 -25.90
N GLY A 185 -15.94 -58.42 -26.49
CA GLY A 185 -16.62 -59.57 -25.91
C GLY A 185 -15.70 -60.80 -25.90
N GLU A 186 -15.25 -61.15 -24.69
CA GLU A 186 -14.49 -62.35 -24.30
C GLU A 186 -12.96 -62.28 -24.42
N VAL A 187 -12.31 -62.09 -23.26
CA VAL A 187 -11.11 -62.86 -22.91
C VAL A 187 -11.51 -63.80 -21.77
N ALA A 188 -11.40 -65.10 -22.05
CA ALA A 188 -11.57 -66.21 -21.13
C ALA A 188 -10.55 -66.21 -19.99
#